data_AF-A0A939ZR25-F1
#
_entry.id   AF-A0A939ZR25-F1
#
_cell.length_a   1.000
_cell.length_b   1.000
_cell.length_c   1.000
_cell.angle_alpha   90.00
_cell.angle_beta   90.00
_cell.angle_gamma   90.00
#
_symmetry.space_group_name_H-M   'P 1'
#
loop_
_entity.id
_entity.type
_entity.pdbx_description
1 polymer ?
#
loop_
_entity_poly.entity_id
_entity_poly.type
_entity_poly.pdbx_seq_one_letter_code
_entity_poly.pdbx_strand_id
1 'polypeptide(L)'
;MIKLYFGNVPNILSTILFLIFVVFFIRTMKKMDGEKKWKKAAIITVLMGTAMSALSGIKDSLSATMAVSFEEMNLPLAILCALGGIALLMGVVAVICKKDKINKGIFYALSMIIIVKTIIVEVLRIASRG
;
A
#
# COMPACT_ATOMS: atom_id res chain seq x y z
N MET A 1 -24.27 15.77 -6.23
CA MET A 1 -23.90 15.02 -7.46
C MET A 1 -22.40 14.70 -7.59
N ILE A 2 -21.49 15.54 -7.06
CA ILE A 2 -20.04 15.29 -7.05
C ILE A 2 -19.65 14.00 -6.29
N LYS A 3 -20.35 13.65 -5.19
CA LYS A 3 -20.10 12.42 -4.41
C LYS A 3 -20.27 11.10 -5.19
N LEU A 4 -21.12 11.05 -6.23
CA LEU A 4 -21.30 9.82 -7.02
C LEU A 4 -20.15 9.59 -8.01
N TYR A 5 -19.67 10.66 -8.65
CA TYR A 5 -18.55 10.58 -9.61
C TYR A 5 -17.22 10.32 -8.89
N PHE A 6 -16.97 11.04 -7.80
CA PHE A 6 -15.75 10.88 -6.99
C PHE A 6 -15.77 9.66 -6.07
N GLY A 7 -16.88 8.92 -5.93
CA GLY A 7 -16.84 7.62 -5.26
C GLY A 7 -16.18 6.54 -6.12
N ASN A 8 -16.28 6.66 -7.45
CA ASN A 8 -15.77 5.65 -8.37
C ASN A 8 -14.32 5.95 -8.82
N VAL A 9 -13.96 7.21 -9.00
CA VAL A 9 -12.61 7.61 -9.45
C VAL A 9 -11.48 7.14 -8.50
N PRO A 10 -11.55 7.30 -7.17
CA PRO A 10 -10.51 6.84 -6.25
C PRO A 10 -10.38 5.31 -6.22
N ASN A 11 -11.48 4.58 -6.41
CA ASN A 11 -11.44 3.12 -6.55
C ASN A 11 -10.70 2.72 -7.83
N ILE A 12 -11.08 3.31 -8.97
CA ILE A 12 -10.42 3.05 -10.25
C ILE A 12 -8.92 3.38 -10.16
N LEU A 13 -8.57 4.53 -9.57
CA LEU A 13 -7.18 4.94 -9.41
C LEU A 13 -6.39 3.98 -8.51
N SER A 14 -6.98 3.57 -7.37
CA SER A 14 -6.35 2.62 -6.44
C SER A 14 -6.11 1.25 -7.10
N THR A 15 -7.07 0.74 -7.88
CA THR A 15 -6.94 -0.51 -8.64
C THR A 15 -5.85 -0.41 -9.71
N ILE A 16 -5.81 0.71 -10.46
CA ILE A 16 -4.74 0.95 -11.45
C ILE A 16 -3.38 1.00 -10.75
N LEU A 17 -3.26 1.71 -9.63
CA LEU A 17 -2.00 1.79 -8.88
C LEU A 17 -1.53 0.41 -8.39
N PHE A 18 -2.47 -0.41 -7.90
CA PHE A 18 -2.18 -1.79 -7.49
C PHE A 18 -1.69 -2.65 -8.65
N LEU A 19 -2.33 -2.55 -9.82
CA LEU A 19 -1.88 -3.28 -11.02
C LEU A 19 -0.48 -2.85 -11.46
N ILE A 20 -0.18 -1.54 -11.43
CA ILE A 20 1.16 -1.03 -11.72
C ILE A 20 2.16 -1.59 -10.70
N PHE A 21 1.80 -1.64 -9.42
CA PHE A 21 2.63 -2.24 -8.37
C PHE A 21 2.91 -3.73 -8.62
N VAL A 22 1.91 -4.52 -8.98
CA VAL A 22 2.08 -5.96 -9.28
C VAL A 22 3.00 -6.16 -10.49
N VAL A 23 2.80 -5.40 -11.57
CA VAL A 23 3.67 -5.45 -12.75
C VAL A 23 5.10 -5.04 -12.40
N PHE A 24 5.26 -3.98 -11.60
CA PHE A 24 6.55 -3.53 -11.12
C PHE A 24 7.25 -4.58 -10.25
N PHE A 25 6.52 -5.22 -9.34
CA PHE A 25 7.02 -6.28 -8.47
C PHE A 25 7.53 -7.48 -9.28
N ILE A 26 6.72 -8.00 -10.21
CA ILE A 26 7.09 -9.14 -11.07
C ILE A 26 8.30 -8.79 -11.94
N ARG A 27 8.34 -7.58 -12.52
CA ARG A 27 9.50 -7.12 -13.32
C ARG A 27 10.76 -7.00 -12.47
N THR A 28 10.64 -6.50 -11.25
CA THR A 28 11.75 -6.36 -10.31
C THR A 28 12.31 -7.73 -9.93
N MET A 29 11.43 -8.70 -9.67
CA MET A 29 11.83 -10.09 -9.43
C MET A 29 12.57 -10.72 -10.62
N LYS A 30 12.10 -10.49 -11.86
CA LYS A 30 12.69 -11.09 -13.07
C LYS A 30 14.01 -10.45 -13.53
N LYS A 31 14.22 -9.16 -13.29
CA LYS A 31 15.42 -8.42 -13.77
C LYS A 31 16.60 -8.43 -12.80
N MET A 32 16.40 -8.81 -11.54
CA MET A 32 17.40 -8.58 -10.49
C MET A 32 18.43 -9.69 -10.26
N ASP A 33 18.47 -10.73 -11.09
CA ASP A 33 19.59 -11.68 -11.11
C ASP A 33 20.90 -11.05 -11.62
N GLY A 34 20.87 -9.85 -12.24
CA GLY A 34 22.05 -9.16 -12.76
C GLY A 34 22.34 -7.76 -12.21
N GLU A 35 21.34 -6.96 -11.83
CA GLU A 35 21.53 -5.53 -11.45
C GLU A 35 21.28 -5.23 -9.96
N LYS A 36 22.32 -4.79 -9.25
CA LYS A 36 22.34 -4.41 -7.81
C LYS A 36 21.64 -3.07 -7.49
N LYS A 37 20.46 -2.77 -8.04
CA LYS A 37 19.74 -1.49 -7.78
C LYS A 37 18.62 -1.63 -6.74
N TRP A 38 18.85 -2.42 -5.69
CA TRP A 38 17.87 -2.73 -4.63
C TRP A 38 17.38 -1.49 -3.88
N LYS A 39 18.26 -0.48 -3.71
CA LYS A 39 17.87 0.80 -3.12
C LYS A 39 16.76 1.51 -3.91
N LYS A 40 16.88 1.57 -5.24
CA LYS A 40 15.87 2.24 -6.09
C LYS A 40 14.54 1.49 -6.03
N ALA A 41 14.58 0.16 -6.08
CA ALA A 41 13.38 -0.67 -5.97
C ALA A 41 12.65 -0.47 -4.63
N ALA A 42 13.39 -0.46 -3.52
CA ALA A 42 12.84 -0.18 -2.20
C ALA A 42 12.18 1.21 -2.13
N ILE A 43 12.86 2.26 -2.60
CA ILE A 43 12.31 3.64 -2.59
C ILE A 43 11.04 3.74 -3.44
N ILE A 44 11.04 3.17 -4.65
CA ILE A 44 9.84 3.17 -5.52
C ILE A 44 8.69 2.45 -4.82
N THR A 45 8.96 1.34 -4.14
CA THR A 45 7.94 0.57 -3.41
C THR A 45 7.36 1.36 -2.24
N VAL A 46 8.19 2.10 -1.50
CA VAL A 46 7.70 3.01 -0.45
C VAL A 46 6.80 4.08 -1.05
N LEU A 47 7.24 4.74 -2.12
CA LEU A 47 6.46 5.80 -2.77
C LEU A 47 5.10 5.28 -3.26
N MET A 48 5.08 4.10 -3.88
CA MET A 48 3.83 3.46 -4.31
C MET A 48 2.94 3.10 -3.11
N GLY A 49 3.49 2.49 -2.06
CA GLY A 49 2.73 2.14 -0.85
C GLY A 49 2.13 3.36 -0.13
N THR A 50 2.88 4.46 -0.07
CA THR A 50 2.42 5.74 0.48
C THR A 50 1.33 6.35 -0.39
N ALA A 51 1.51 6.38 -1.71
CA ALA A 51 0.49 6.87 -2.64
C ALA A 51 -0.82 6.06 -2.54
N MET A 52 -0.72 4.72 -2.45
CA MET A 52 -1.88 3.85 -2.23
C MET A 52 -2.57 4.15 -0.90
N SER A 53 -1.82 4.36 0.18
CA SER A 53 -2.39 4.67 1.50
C SER A 53 -3.09 6.04 1.51
N ALA A 54 -2.53 7.04 0.84
CA ALA A 54 -3.16 8.35 0.68
C ALA A 54 -4.46 8.28 -0.14
N LEU A 55 -4.45 7.51 -1.24
CA LEU A 55 -5.64 7.25 -2.06
C LEU A 55 -6.76 6.56 -1.27
N SER A 56 -6.41 5.60 -0.41
CA SER A 56 -7.38 4.95 0.49
C SER A 56 -7.96 5.95 1.49
N GLY A 57 -7.14 6.81 2.10
CA GLY A 57 -7.64 7.84 3.03
C GLY A 57 -8.57 8.86 2.37
N ILE A 58 -8.26 9.28 1.13
CA ILE A 58 -9.15 10.16 0.33
C ILE A 58 -10.46 9.45 0.00
N LYS A 59 -10.41 8.17 -0.34
CA LYS A 59 -11.61 7.38 -0.62
C LYS A 59 -12.50 7.22 0.61
N ASP A 60 -11.91 6.99 1.78
CA ASP A 60 -12.66 6.84 3.03
C ASP A 60 -13.30 8.16 3.48
N SER A 61 -12.66 9.31 3.23
CA SER A 61 -13.24 10.63 3.53
C SER A 61 -14.34 11.07 2.56
N LEU A 62 -14.31 10.59 1.32
CA LEU A 62 -15.31 10.91 0.28
C LEU A 62 -16.53 9.97 0.30
N SER A 63 -16.39 8.76 0.83
CA SER A 63 -17.47 7.77 0.92
C SER A 63 -18.41 8.06 2.09
N ALA A 64 -19.73 7.96 1.86
CA ALA A 64 -20.72 8.11 2.94
C ALA A 64 -20.70 6.94 3.95
N THR A 65 -20.07 5.83 3.57
CA THR A 65 -19.84 4.65 4.40
C THR A 65 -18.33 4.44 4.43
N MET A 66 -17.69 4.74 5.56
CA MET A 66 -16.29 4.39 5.74
C MET A 66 -16.17 2.87 5.70
N ALA A 67 -15.17 2.34 4.97
CA ALA A 67 -14.90 0.89 5.00
C ALA A 67 -14.51 0.41 6.40
N VAL A 68 -14.07 1.34 7.26
CA VAL A 68 -13.75 1.13 8.66
C VAL A 68 -14.22 2.36 9.45
N SER A 69 -15.21 2.21 10.34
CA SER A 69 -15.62 3.30 11.22
C SER A 69 -14.52 3.59 12.25
N PHE A 70 -14.27 4.88 12.52
CA PHE A 70 -13.34 5.31 13.58
C PHE A 70 -13.98 5.29 14.98
N GLU A 71 -15.32 5.17 15.08
CA GLU A 71 -16.05 5.20 16.36
C GLU A 71 -15.88 3.91 17.18
N GLU A 72 -15.65 2.78 16.53
CA GLU A 72 -15.23 1.54 17.19
C GLU A 72 -13.82 1.25 16.71
N MET A 73 -12.84 1.26 17.60
CA MET A 73 -11.44 0.95 17.27
C MET A 73 -11.33 -0.53 16.90
N ASN A 74 -11.77 -0.84 15.69
CA ASN A 74 -11.80 -2.17 15.15
C ASN A 74 -10.37 -2.63 14.92
N LEU A 75 -10.01 -3.79 15.48
CA LEU A 75 -8.73 -4.47 15.31
C LEU A 75 -8.14 -4.34 13.87
N PRO A 76 -8.94 -4.44 12.78
CA PRO A 76 -8.45 -4.18 11.42
C PRO A 76 -7.88 -2.77 11.18
N LEU A 77 -8.50 -1.71 11.71
CA LEU A 77 -8.00 -0.33 11.59
C LEU A 77 -6.64 -0.17 12.27
N ALA A 78 -6.51 -0.72 13.48
CA ALA A 78 -5.27 -0.69 14.25
C ALA A 78 -4.14 -1.41 13.51
N ILE A 79 -4.43 -2.57 12.91
CA ILE A 79 -3.47 -3.32 12.09
C ILE A 79 -3.07 -2.51 10.85
N LEU A 80 -4.02 -1.92 10.12
CA LEU A 80 -3.74 -1.11 8.93
C LEU A 80 -2.85 0.11 9.27
N CYS A 81 -3.10 0.74 10.42
CA CYS A 81 -2.32 1.88 10.88
C CYS A 81 -0.90 1.45 11.31
N ALA A 82 -0.78 0.40 12.11
CA ALA A 82 0.51 -0.16 12.53
C ALA A 82 1.37 -0.58 11.32
N LEU A 83 0.79 -1.29 10.36
CA LEU A 83 1.45 -1.66 9.11
C LEU A 83 1.86 -0.43 8.28
N GLY A 84 1.10 0.65 8.33
CA GLY A 84 1.46 1.93 7.70
C GLY A 84 2.67 2.59 8.36
N GLY A 85 2.69 2.65 9.69
CA GLY A 85 3.83 3.16 10.46
C GLY A 85 5.10 2.36 10.22
N ILE A 86 5.01 1.02 10.24
CA ILE A 86 6.13 0.12 9.95
C ILE A 86 6.66 0.34 8.52
N ALA A 87 5.77 0.48 7.53
CA ALA A 87 6.18 0.75 6.15
C ALA A 87 6.91 2.09 6.00
N LEU A 88 6.46 3.15 6.68
CA LEU A 88 7.14 4.44 6.70
C LEU A 88 8.53 4.34 7.33
N LEU A 89 8.65 3.70 8.49
CA LEU A 89 9.94 3.48 9.15
C LEU A 89 10.90 2.71 8.26
N MET A 90 10.45 1.61 7.65
CA MET A 90 11.25 0.86 6.68
C MET A 90 11.65 1.71 5.47
N GLY A 91 10.78 2.60 5.02
CA GLY A 91 11.09 3.52 3.93
C GLY A 91 12.20 4.51 4.30
N VAL A 92 12.16 5.10 5.49
CA VAL A 92 13.23 5.96 6.01
C VAL A 92 14.55 5.19 6.08
N VAL A 93 14.52 3.96 6.61
CA VAL A 93 15.71 3.09 6.66
C VAL A 93 16.25 2.82 5.25
N ALA A 94 15.41 2.59 4.25
CA ALA A 94 15.84 2.35 2.87
C ALA A 94 16.52 3.56 2.21
N VAL A 95 16.10 4.78 2.57
CA VAL A 95 16.72 6.02 2.08
C VAL A 95 18.12 6.19 2.67
N ILE A 96 18.27 5.94 3.97
CA ILE A 96 19.52 6.14 4.72
C ILE A 96 20.51 5.00 4.44
N CYS A 97 20.05 3.74 4.43
CA CYS A 97 20.92 2.59 4.21
C CYS A 97 21.35 2.45 2.74
N LYS A 98 22.66 2.34 2.54
CA LYS A 98 23.25 2.03 1.22
C LYS A 98 23.50 0.53 1.00
N LYS A 99 23.27 -0.31 2.01
CA LYS A 99 23.52 -1.76 1.94
C LYS A 99 22.42 -2.46 1.13
N ASP A 100 22.79 -3.05 0.00
CA ASP A 100 21.85 -3.75 -0.89
C ASP A 100 21.12 -4.91 -0.24
N LYS A 101 21.77 -5.68 0.66
CA LYS A 101 21.11 -6.77 1.40
C LYS A 101 19.95 -6.26 2.26
N ILE A 102 20.12 -5.10 2.91
CA ILE A 102 19.08 -4.47 3.74
C ILE A 102 17.96 -3.94 2.85
N ASN A 103 18.30 -3.24 1.76
CA ASN A 103 17.31 -2.70 0.83
C ASN A 103 16.50 -3.81 0.11
N LYS A 104 17.12 -4.95 -0.16
CA LYS A 104 16.43 -6.15 -0.65
C LYS A 104 15.42 -6.66 0.38
N GLY A 105 15.82 -6.81 1.64
CA GLY A 105 14.92 -7.20 2.72
C GLY A 105 13.74 -6.22 2.88
N ILE A 106 14.03 -4.92 2.86
CA ILE A 106 13.02 -3.86 2.94
C ILE A 106 12.06 -3.93 1.76
N PHE A 107 12.55 -4.14 0.53
CA PHE A 107 11.69 -4.29 -0.64
C PHE A 107 10.68 -5.44 -0.48
N TYR A 108 11.12 -6.62 -0.03
CA TYR A 108 10.23 -7.75 0.22
C TYR A 108 9.25 -7.48 1.36
N ALA A 109 9.73 -6.92 2.47
CA ALA A 109 8.89 -6.60 3.61
C ALA A 109 7.81 -5.57 3.24
N LEU A 110 8.16 -4.51 2.51
CA LEU A 110 7.19 -3.52 2.04
C LEU A 110 6.19 -4.12 1.06
N SER A 111 6.65 -4.97 0.14
CA SER A 111 5.76 -5.65 -0.81
C SER A 111 4.75 -6.54 -0.09
N MET A 112 5.21 -7.27 0.93
CA MET A 112 4.36 -8.09 1.78
C MET A 112 3.32 -7.25 2.55
N ILE A 113 3.73 -6.10 3.10
CA ILE A 113 2.80 -5.16 3.75
C ILE A 113 1.72 -4.67 2.77
N ILE A 114 2.08 -4.29 1.55
CA ILE A 114 1.12 -3.82 0.54
C ILE A 114 0.10 -4.92 0.24
N ILE A 115 0.54 -6.16 0.06
CA ILE A 115 -0.35 -7.31 -0.20
C ILE A 115 -1.29 -7.54 0.98
N VAL A 116 -0.75 -7.65 2.20
CA VAL A 116 -1.54 -7.89 3.43
C VAL A 116 -2.56 -6.79 3.65
N LYS A 117 -2.18 -5.52 3.51
CA LYS A 117 -3.10 -4.39 3.61
C LYS A 117 -4.24 -4.48 2.59
N THR A 118 -3.92 -4.83 1.35
CA THR A 118 -4.91 -4.97 0.28
C THR A 118 -5.92 -6.07 0.61
N ILE A 119 -5.46 -7.22 1.11
CA ILE A 119 -6.32 -8.32 1.54
C ILE A 119 -7.23 -7.89 2.69
N ILE A 120 -6.69 -7.23 3.72
CA ILE A 120 -7.49 -6.77 4.88
C ILE A 120 -8.60 -5.82 4.42
N VAL A 121 -8.29 -4.84 3.57
CA VAL A 121 -9.27 -3.88 3.06
C VAL A 121 -10.37 -4.57 2.24
N GLU A 122 -10.01 -5.55 1.41
CA GLU A 122 -11.00 -6.24 0.57
C GLU A 122 -11.88 -7.19 1.40
N VAL A 123 -11.32 -7.87 2.41
CA VAL A 123 -12.09 -8.68 3.37
C VAL A 123 -13.09 -7.82 4.13
N LEU A 124 -12.67 -6.66 4.63
CA LEU A 124 -13.56 -5.72 5.32
C LEU A 124 -14.66 -5.18 4.41
N ARG A 125 -14.34 -4.95 3.13
CA ARG A 125 -15.33 -4.54 2.13
C ARG A 125 -16.38 -5.63 1.87
N ILE A 126 -15.99 -6.89 1.84
CA ILE A 126 -16.95 -8.01 1.70
C ILE A 126 -17.80 -8.11 2.96
N ALA A 127 -17.18 -8.05 4.14
CA ALA A 127 -17.86 -8.14 5.43
C ALA A 127 -18.84 -6.99 5.71
N SER A 128 -18.56 -5.78 5.20
CA SER A 128 -19.44 -4.61 5.34
C SER A 128 -20.59 -4.53 4.33
N ARG A 129 -20.59 -5.41 3.31
CA ARG A 129 -21.66 -5.50 2.29
C ARG A 129 -22.61 -6.68 2.50
N GLY A 130 -22.29 -7.60 3.42
CA GLY A 130 -23.17 -8.68 3.87
C GLY A 130 -23.91 -8.29 5.12
#